data_AF-A0A930YQU7-F1
#
_entry.id   AF-A0A930YQU7-F1
#
_cell.length_a   1.000
_cell.length_b   1.000
_cell.length_c   1.000
_cell.angle_alpha   90.00
_cell.angle_beta   90.00
_cell.angle_gamma   90.00
#
_symmetry.space_group_name_H-M   'P 1'
#
loop_
_entity.id
_entity.type
_entity.pdbx_description
1 polymer ?
#
loop_
_entity_poly.entity_id
_entity_poly.type
_entity_poly.pdbx_seq_one_letter_code
_entity_poly.pdbx_strand_id
1 'polypeptide(L)'
;MANARRRRYAGAAVAVAVWFVVALLAAMAAFLGSSRTLVLATHDANLRPSLTGYVVLHTGPVLPDVRQPSGSRIGVDITLGKTDATSVDELLQRYAAIASQPEGQIAKVREALGDMVVAAALRGALVGLIPLGLWWLVGRRRRDELLHRARRLRLLEVGLVLMLAVVLWWEPWSDEDPTVFAGQDWVPLADFLGPEVPLPDEVSDIEVLGDVTTNQTRRLIESAISTYDQSKTFYTAAAQAAAGLELRQPAADETVALLVSDRHDNIGMDQVARAVGDAGGATMVLDLGDDTSVGRTWEAFSLDSVTSAFEDYDRFGVAGNHDHGSFVRGYLGEHGWTMLDAETLIGPAGIRLLGVDDPRSSGLGNWRDETGLSFAEVGDRLADVACEAQDLGRRVATLVVHDANLGAAALARGCADLVVGGHTHVQAGPTRVVGENGATGYSYTTGTTGGAAYAFALGSKPRRPAGVSLVTYRDGRPVGVQAVTLQTTGVFEVGDFVSLAPTPPLTDATAPEQPLTSTPSG
;
A
#
# COMPACT_ATOMS: atom_id res chain seq x y z
N MET A 1 -17.20 54.20 27.80
CA MET A 1 -17.45 52.98 27.00
C MET A 1 -16.17 52.23 26.56
N ALA A 2 -15.06 52.92 26.24
CA ALA A 2 -13.79 52.29 25.84
C ALA A 2 -13.18 51.32 26.87
N ASN A 3 -13.24 51.64 28.17
CA ASN A 3 -12.71 50.78 29.25
C ASN A 3 -13.50 49.47 29.45
N ALA A 4 -14.81 49.48 29.20
CA ALA A 4 -15.64 48.28 29.31
C ALA A 4 -15.39 47.31 28.14
N ARG A 5 -15.17 47.83 26.92
CA ARG A 5 -14.73 47.04 25.77
C ARG A 5 -13.34 46.44 26.02
N ARG A 6 -12.35 47.24 26.44
CA ARG A 6 -11.00 46.74 26.78
C ARG A 6 -11.00 45.61 27.82
N ARG A 7 -11.80 45.73 28.88
CA ARG A 7 -11.95 44.68 29.90
C ARG A 7 -12.57 43.39 29.35
N ARG A 8 -13.53 43.48 28.44
CA ARG A 8 -14.13 42.30 27.77
C ARG A 8 -13.13 41.60 26.85
N TYR A 9 -12.36 42.35 26.07
CA TYR A 9 -11.31 41.78 25.21
C TYR A 9 -10.19 41.13 26.04
N ALA A 10 -9.77 41.75 27.14
CA ALA A 10 -8.78 41.16 28.04
C ALA A 10 -9.28 39.86 28.69
N GLY A 11 -10.54 39.82 29.12
CA GLY A 11 -11.14 38.59 29.68
C GLY A 11 -11.26 37.46 28.66
N ALA A 12 -11.62 37.78 27.41
CA ALA A 12 -11.65 36.81 26.32
C ALA A 12 -10.24 36.29 25.99
N ALA A 13 -9.24 37.17 25.93
CA ALA A 13 -7.85 36.78 25.69
C ALA A 13 -7.31 35.85 26.78
N VAL A 14 -7.60 36.14 28.06
CA VAL A 14 -7.21 35.25 29.17
C VAL A 14 -7.93 33.91 29.09
N ALA A 15 -9.22 33.89 28.75
CA ALA A 15 -9.98 32.64 28.59
C ALA A 15 -9.41 31.78 27.45
N VAL A 16 -9.07 32.39 26.30
CA VAL A 16 -8.42 31.70 25.18
C VAL A 16 -7.04 31.20 25.57
N ALA A 17 -6.24 32.00 26.28
CA ALA A 17 -4.91 31.59 26.73
C ALA A 17 -4.98 30.41 27.73
N VAL A 18 -5.90 30.45 28.69
CA VAL A 18 -6.13 29.35 29.64
C VAL A 18 -6.58 28.09 28.91
N TRP A 19 -7.56 28.21 28.00
CA TRP A 19 -8.01 27.09 27.18
C TRP A 19 -6.86 26.49 26.38
N PHE A 20 -6.07 27.32 25.69
CA PHE A 20 -4.96 26.88 24.86
C PHE A 20 -3.88 26.16 25.67
N VAL A 21 -3.48 26.72 26.82
CA VAL A 21 -2.46 26.10 27.67
C VAL A 21 -2.95 24.76 28.22
N VAL A 22 -4.17 24.69 28.73
CA VAL A 22 -4.73 23.44 29.27
C VAL A 22 -4.92 22.42 28.15
N ALA A 23 -5.41 22.84 26.98
CA ALA A 23 -5.57 21.98 25.84
C ALA A 23 -4.25 21.42 25.34
N LEU A 24 -3.20 22.25 25.26
CA LEU A 24 -1.88 21.84 24.82
C LEU A 24 -1.24 20.85 25.80
N LEU A 25 -1.31 21.11 27.11
CA LEU A 25 -0.78 20.20 28.12
C LEU A 25 -1.53 18.87 28.14
N ALA A 26 -2.86 18.91 28.08
CA ALA A 26 -3.69 17.70 28.03
C ALA A 26 -3.47 16.91 26.73
N ALA A 27 -3.30 17.59 25.59
CA ALA A 27 -2.96 16.94 24.33
C ALA A 27 -1.58 16.28 24.39
N MET A 28 -0.57 16.97 24.93
CA MET A 28 0.78 16.41 25.09
C MET A 28 0.75 15.16 25.98
N ALA A 29 0.08 15.23 27.13
CA ALA A 29 -0.07 14.08 28.03
C ALA A 29 -0.83 12.92 27.37
N ALA A 30 -1.92 13.21 26.65
CA ALA A 30 -2.69 12.20 25.92
C ALA A 30 -1.89 11.56 24.78
N PHE A 31 -1.05 12.34 24.09
CA PHE A 31 -0.20 11.86 23.00
C PHE A 31 0.88 10.93 23.53
N LEU A 32 1.66 11.37 24.53
CA LEU A 32 2.75 10.58 25.11
C LEU A 32 2.26 9.36 25.90
N GLY A 33 1.05 9.41 26.45
CA GLY A 33 0.42 8.27 27.13
C GLY A 33 -0.35 7.34 26.19
N SER A 34 -0.35 7.58 24.89
CA SER A 34 -1.09 6.75 23.93
C SER A 34 -0.19 5.74 23.22
N SER A 35 -0.81 4.64 22.79
CA SER A 35 -0.16 3.65 21.95
C SER A 35 -1.09 3.23 20.83
N ARG A 36 -0.52 2.77 19.71
CA ARG A 36 -1.27 2.29 18.55
C ARG A 36 -0.72 0.96 18.09
N THR A 37 -1.60 -0.03 17.96
CA THR A 37 -1.25 -1.30 17.31
C THR A 37 -1.41 -1.17 15.81
N LEU A 38 -0.42 -1.61 15.05
CA LEU A 38 -0.42 -1.67 13.60
C LEU A 38 0.45 -2.83 13.12
N VAL A 39 0.29 -3.25 11.87
CA VAL A 39 1.18 -4.25 11.28
C VAL A 39 2.38 -3.54 10.64
N LEU A 40 3.58 -3.80 11.16
CA LEU A 40 4.83 -3.21 10.68
C LEU A 40 5.87 -4.30 10.46
N ALA A 41 6.56 -4.26 9.33
CA ALA A 41 7.68 -5.16 9.01
C ALA A 41 7.33 -6.66 9.22
N THR A 42 6.11 -7.08 8.86
CA THR A 42 5.59 -8.46 9.04
C THR A 42 5.26 -8.87 10.49
N HIS A 43 5.18 -7.92 11.41
CA HIS A 43 4.80 -8.14 12.81
C HIS A 43 3.55 -7.34 13.20
N ASP A 44 2.79 -7.87 14.16
CA ASP A 44 1.96 -7.01 15.02
C ASP A 44 2.89 -6.11 15.83
N ALA A 45 2.84 -4.80 15.61
CA ALA A 45 3.71 -3.83 16.28
C ALA A 45 2.91 -2.90 17.18
N ASN A 46 3.49 -2.54 18.32
CA ASN A 46 2.96 -1.50 19.20
C ASN A 46 3.81 -0.24 19.08
N LEU A 47 3.21 0.83 18.59
CA LEU A 47 3.84 2.12 18.41
C LEU A 47 3.50 3.04 19.59
N ARG A 48 4.52 3.67 20.17
CA ARG A 48 4.42 4.64 21.27
C ARG A 48 5.24 5.90 20.95
N PRO A 49 4.67 7.11 21.07
CA PRO A 49 5.46 8.33 20.91
C PRO A 49 6.40 8.55 22.08
N SER A 50 7.58 9.09 21.81
CA SER A 50 8.59 9.36 22.84
C SER A 50 9.22 10.74 22.67
N LEU A 51 9.98 11.18 23.68
CA LEU A 51 10.73 12.44 23.66
C LEU A 51 12.24 12.22 23.61
N THR A 52 12.68 10.99 23.31
CA THR A 52 14.10 10.63 23.24
C THR A 52 14.78 11.27 22.04
N GLY A 53 14.01 11.62 21.01
CA GLY A 53 14.52 12.06 19.71
C GLY A 53 15.03 10.90 18.85
N TYR A 54 14.81 9.66 19.26
CA TYR A 54 15.18 8.45 18.52
C TYR A 54 13.94 7.68 18.07
N VAL A 55 14.04 7.05 16.91
CA VAL A 55 13.16 5.94 16.53
C VAL A 55 13.82 4.68 17.04
N VAL A 56 13.21 4.01 18.00
CA VAL A 56 13.71 2.78 18.63
C VAL A 56 12.82 1.63 18.18
N LEU A 57 13.43 0.59 17.63
CA LEU A 57 12.76 -0.64 17.22
C LEU A 57 13.19 -1.78 18.15
N HIS A 58 12.25 -2.22 18.97
CA HIS A 58 12.43 -3.38 19.83
C HIS A 58 12.06 -4.65 19.06
N THR A 59 13.05 -5.50 18.79
CA THR A 59 12.90 -6.65 17.89
C THR A 59 12.69 -7.98 18.64
N GLY A 60 12.66 -7.92 19.98
CA GLY A 60 12.36 -9.05 20.84
C GLY A 60 13.59 -9.93 21.12
N PRO A 61 13.43 -11.24 21.35
CA PRO A 61 14.51 -12.07 21.87
C PRO A 61 15.51 -12.58 20.82
N VAL A 62 15.21 -12.42 19.52
CA VAL A 62 15.96 -13.06 18.43
C VAL A 62 16.98 -12.12 17.81
N LEU A 63 16.60 -10.86 17.59
CA LEU A 63 17.47 -9.83 17.03
C LEU A 63 17.75 -8.78 18.12
N PRO A 64 18.84 -8.02 17.99
CA PRO A 64 19.06 -6.91 18.90
C PRO A 64 18.12 -5.75 18.57
N ASP A 65 17.81 -4.96 19.60
CA ASP A 65 17.09 -3.71 19.41
C ASP A 65 17.97 -2.72 18.64
N VAL A 66 17.35 -1.93 17.77
CA VAL A 66 18.04 -0.93 16.95
C VAL A 66 17.41 0.43 17.17
N ARG A 67 18.21 1.49 17.08
CA ARG A 67 17.70 2.86 17.09
C ARG A 67 18.39 3.74 16.07
N GLN A 68 17.68 4.78 15.65
CA GLN A 68 18.20 5.81 14.75
C GLN A 68 17.71 7.19 15.21
N PRO A 69 18.50 8.26 15.04
CA PRO A 69 18.02 9.62 15.28
C PRO A 69 16.81 9.97 14.41
N SER A 70 15.75 10.50 15.03
CA SER A 70 14.52 10.91 14.33
C SER A 70 14.68 12.23 13.54
N GLY A 71 15.78 12.96 13.75
CA GLY A 71 15.97 14.33 13.26
C GLY A 71 15.14 15.38 14.02
N SER A 72 14.43 14.99 15.08
CA SER A 72 13.60 15.89 15.90
C SER A 72 13.72 15.55 17.40
N ARG A 73 13.01 16.31 18.25
CA ARG A 73 12.89 15.96 19.69
C ARG A 73 11.83 14.90 19.96
N ILE A 74 10.98 14.61 18.97
CA ILE A 74 9.94 13.59 19.08
C ILE A 74 10.52 12.31 18.51
N GLY A 75 10.65 11.31 19.38
CA GLY A 75 11.00 9.94 19.03
C GLY A 75 9.77 9.05 18.94
N VAL A 76 10.02 7.78 18.64
CA VAL A 76 9.00 6.74 18.55
C VAL A 76 9.60 5.43 19.04
N ASP A 77 8.95 4.78 19.99
CA ASP A 77 9.29 3.43 20.41
C ASP A 77 8.33 2.46 19.73
N ILE A 78 8.89 1.49 19.00
CA ILE A 78 8.15 0.50 18.22
C ILE A 78 8.52 -0.87 18.76
N THR A 79 7.56 -1.58 19.35
CA THR A 79 7.77 -2.95 19.84
C THR A 79 7.19 -3.96 18.87
N LEU A 80 8.04 -4.77 18.27
CA LEU A 80 7.63 -5.87 17.40
C LEU A 80 7.11 -7.04 18.22
N GLY A 81 5.91 -7.51 17.88
CA GLY A 81 5.21 -8.62 18.51
C GLY A 81 5.35 -9.92 17.71
N LYS A 82 4.24 -10.62 17.49
CA LYS A 82 4.22 -11.91 16.78
C LYS A 82 4.44 -11.71 15.28
N THR A 83 5.02 -12.71 14.63
CA THR A 83 5.18 -12.83 13.17
C THR A 83 4.86 -14.26 12.73
N ASP A 84 4.52 -14.41 11.45
CA ASP A 84 4.24 -15.71 10.80
C ASP A 84 5.46 -16.26 10.05
N ALA A 85 6.66 -15.71 10.26
CA ALA A 85 7.90 -16.26 9.67
C ALA A 85 8.18 -17.68 10.21
N THR A 86 8.52 -18.61 9.30
CA THR A 86 8.73 -20.03 9.65
C THR A 86 10.15 -20.32 10.12
N SER A 87 11.09 -19.39 9.89
CA SER A 87 12.48 -19.47 10.33
C SER A 87 13.11 -18.09 10.54
N VAL A 88 14.23 -18.04 11.28
CA VAL A 88 15.00 -16.81 11.51
C VAL A 88 15.63 -16.30 10.20
N ASP A 89 16.10 -17.20 9.33
CA ASP A 89 16.68 -16.83 8.03
C ASP A 89 15.64 -16.19 7.11
N GLU A 90 14.42 -16.72 7.09
CA GLU A 90 13.29 -16.13 6.38
C GLU A 90 12.94 -14.74 6.92
N LEU A 91 12.91 -14.59 8.24
CA LEU A 91 12.64 -13.30 8.88
C LEU A 91 13.70 -12.24 8.53
N LEU A 92 14.98 -12.63 8.51
CA LEU A 92 16.08 -11.74 8.11
C LEU A 92 16.02 -11.35 6.64
N GLN A 93 15.68 -12.28 5.75
CA GLN A 93 15.47 -11.96 4.33
C GLN A 93 14.30 -10.99 4.14
N ARG A 94 13.21 -11.17 4.92
CA ARG A 94 12.08 -10.23 4.96
C ARG A 94 12.52 -8.84 5.38
N TYR A 95 13.23 -8.73 6.49
CA TYR A 95 13.75 -7.44 6.96
C TYR A 95 14.72 -6.79 5.99
N ALA A 96 15.65 -7.55 5.41
CA ALA A 96 16.60 -7.01 4.45
C ALA A 96 15.90 -6.42 3.22
N ALA A 97 14.88 -7.12 2.70
CA ALA A 97 14.14 -6.63 1.54
C ALA A 97 13.23 -5.45 1.88
N ILE A 98 12.49 -5.50 2.99
CA ILE A 98 11.65 -4.38 3.46
C ILE A 98 12.52 -3.15 3.75
N ALA A 99 13.69 -3.33 4.38
CA ALA A 99 14.62 -2.24 4.61
C ALA A 99 15.09 -1.63 3.28
N SER A 100 15.27 -2.44 2.22
CA SER A 100 15.71 -1.95 0.90
C SER A 100 14.69 -1.05 0.20
N GLN A 101 13.42 -1.10 0.62
CA GLN A 101 12.33 -0.24 0.16
C GLN A 101 11.39 0.13 1.33
N PRO A 102 11.85 1.01 2.24
CA PRO A 102 11.18 1.25 3.51
C PRO A 102 10.01 2.23 3.42
N GLU A 103 9.78 2.87 2.26
CA GLU A 103 8.89 4.02 2.08
C GLU A 103 7.47 3.73 2.58
N GLY A 104 6.89 2.57 2.21
CA GLY A 104 5.56 2.17 2.65
C GLY A 104 5.46 2.00 4.17
N GLN A 105 6.48 1.40 4.80
CA GLN A 105 6.50 1.22 6.25
C GLN A 105 6.66 2.56 6.99
N ILE A 106 7.47 3.47 6.44
CA ILE A 106 7.65 4.82 6.97
C ILE A 106 6.35 5.62 6.85
N ALA A 107 5.66 5.56 5.72
CA ALA A 107 4.38 6.23 5.50
C ALA A 107 3.34 5.78 6.54
N LYS A 108 3.24 4.47 6.76
CA LYS A 108 2.34 3.86 7.76
C LYS A 108 2.61 4.34 9.19
N VAL A 109 3.88 4.39 9.59
CA VAL A 109 4.29 4.92 10.90
C VAL A 109 3.94 6.41 11.03
N ARG A 110 4.20 7.20 9.98
CA ARG A 110 3.88 8.64 9.96
C ARG A 110 2.39 8.90 10.04
N GLU A 111 1.58 8.14 9.30
CA GLU A 111 0.12 8.24 9.34
C GLU A 111 -0.42 7.90 10.74
N ALA A 112 0.02 6.78 11.32
CA ALA A 112 -0.37 6.38 12.67
C ALA A 112 -0.02 7.46 13.71
N LEU A 113 1.19 8.05 13.63
CA LEU A 113 1.59 9.16 14.49
C LEU A 113 0.74 10.42 14.25
N GLY A 114 0.44 10.74 12.99
CA GLY A 114 -0.44 11.85 12.62
C GLY A 114 -1.83 11.71 13.25
N ASP A 115 -2.43 10.53 13.14
CA ASP A 115 -3.72 10.19 13.74
C ASP A 115 -3.70 10.33 15.27
N MET A 116 -2.62 9.87 15.90
CA MET A 116 -2.44 10.01 17.35
C MET A 116 -2.33 11.48 17.76
N VAL A 117 -1.60 12.31 17.01
CA VAL A 117 -1.51 13.76 17.25
C VAL A 117 -2.89 14.42 17.12
N VAL A 118 -3.64 14.11 16.06
CA VAL A 118 -4.98 14.67 15.83
C VAL A 118 -5.93 14.25 16.95
N ALA A 119 -5.95 12.97 17.31
CA ALA A 119 -6.79 12.47 18.39
C ALA A 119 -6.44 13.10 19.74
N ALA A 120 -5.15 13.25 20.05
CA ALA A 120 -4.67 13.89 21.26
C ALA A 120 -5.01 15.38 21.29
N ALA A 121 -4.87 16.10 20.17
CA ALA A 121 -5.26 17.51 20.05
C ALA A 121 -6.77 17.70 20.28
N LEU A 122 -7.61 16.83 19.73
CA LEU A 122 -9.06 16.86 19.95
C LEU A 122 -9.43 16.60 21.42
N ARG A 123 -8.84 15.57 22.04
CA ARG A 123 -9.02 15.27 23.47
C ARG A 123 -8.55 16.43 24.34
N GLY A 124 -7.38 16.99 24.04
CA GLY A 124 -6.84 18.16 24.72
C GLY A 124 -7.76 19.37 24.60
N ALA A 125 -8.25 19.68 23.40
CA ALA A 125 -9.20 20.76 23.17
C ALA A 125 -10.48 20.62 24.01
N LEU A 126 -11.02 19.40 24.12
CA LEU A 126 -12.19 19.09 24.95
C LEU A 126 -11.88 19.26 26.45
N VAL A 127 -10.75 18.75 26.93
CA VAL A 127 -10.30 18.92 28.32
C VAL A 127 -10.06 20.41 28.64
N GLY A 128 -9.48 21.15 27.70
CA GLY A 128 -9.26 22.60 27.81
C GLY A 128 -10.55 23.41 28.01
N LEU A 129 -11.72 22.89 27.59
CA LEU A 129 -13.01 23.54 27.83
C LEU A 129 -13.49 23.40 29.28
N ILE A 130 -12.96 22.46 30.06
CA ILE A 130 -13.40 22.20 31.44
C ILE A 130 -13.21 23.42 32.35
N PRO A 131 -12.02 24.07 32.43
CA PRO A 131 -11.86 25.29 33.23
C PRO A 131 -12.82 26.42 32.81
N LEU A 132 -13.12 26.54 31.52
CA LEU A 132 -14.07 27.54 31.02
C LEU A 132 -15.51 27.21 31.42
N GLY A 133 -15.92 25.95 31.32
CA GLY A 133 -17.23 25.47 31.76
C GLY A 133 -17.42 25.64 33.26
N LEU A 134 -16.42 25.26 34.06
CA LEU A 134 -16.41 25.47 35.52
C LEU A 134 -16.48 26.95 35.87
N TRP A 135 -15.67 27.80 35.22
CA TRP A 135 -15.75 29.25 35.40
C TRP A 135 -17.13 29.78 35.03
N TRP A 136 -17.74 29.25 33.96
CA TRP A 136 -19.08 29.59 33.55
C TRP A 136 -20.13 29.27 34.64
N LEU A 137 -20.09 28.05 35.18
CA LEU A 137 -20.99 27.54 36.22
C LEU A 137 -20.91 28.30 37.56
N VAL A 138 -19.75 28.85 37.94
CA VAL A 138 -19.57 29.61 39.20
C VAL A 138 -20.49 30.85 39.28
N GLY A 139 -20.91 31.41 38.14
CA GLY A 139 -21.82 32.55 38.07
C GLY A 139 -21.19 33.91 38.42
N ARG A 140 -21.78 35.02 37.94
CA ARG A 140 -21.19 36.38 38.02
C ARG A 140 -20.91 36.84 39.47
N ARG A 141 -21.83 36.56 40.40
CA ARG A 141 -21.76 37.03 41.78
C ARG A 141 -20.61 36.41 42.59
N ARG A 142 -20.40 35.09 42.46
CA ARG A 142 -19.28 34.39 43.13
C ARG A 142 -17.92 34.66 42.47
N ARG A 143 -17.89 34.96 41.16
CA ARG A 143 -16.64 35.37 40.47
C ARG A 143 -16.08 36.66 41.04
N ASP A 144 -16.94 37.64 41.32
CA ASP A 144 -16.51 38.91 41.91
C ASP A 144 -15.99 38.70 43.35
N GLU A 145 -16.63 37.82 44.14
CA GLU A 145 -16.15 37.44 45.48
C GLU A 145 -14.80 36.70 45.45
N LEU A 146 -14.63 35.78 44.49
CA LEU A 146 -13.38 35.04 44.29
C LEU A 146 -12.24 35.95 43.81
N LEU A 147 -12.49 36.88 42.90
CA LEU A 147 -11.48 37.83 42.42
C LEU A 147 -11.01 38.80 43.52
N HIS A 148 -11.90 39.16 44.46
CA HIS A 148 -11.55 39.96 45.63
C HIS A 148 -10.70 39.18 46.64
N ARG A 149 -10.94 37.86 46.80
CA ARG A 149 -10.11 36.97 47.64
C ARG A 149 -8.82 36.49 46.95
N ALA A 150 -8.80 36.37 45.63
CA ALA A 150 -7.65 35.94 44.83
C ALA A 150 -6.51 36.96 44.84
N ARG A 151 -6.75 38.23 45.19
CA ARG A 151 -5.66 39.15 45.53
C ARG A 151 -4.81 38.70 46.73
N ARG A 152 -5.29 37.73 47.54
CA ARG A 152 -4.59 37.14 48.69
C ARG A 152 -4.00 35.74 48.44
N LEU A 153 -4.52 34.96 47.48
CA LEU A 153 -4.03 33.63 47.12
C LEU A 153 -3.21 33.73 45.83
N ARG A 154 -1.93 33.38 45.89
CA ARG A 154 -1.01 33.53 44.76
C ARG A 154 -1.51 32.61 43.62
N LEU A 155 -1.78 33.16 42.44
CA LEU A 155 -2.18 32.44 41.21
C LEU A 155 -1.33 31.18 40.92
N LEU A 156 -0.11 31.14 41.44
CA LEU A 156 0.79 29.98 41.44
C LEU A 156 0.19 28.73 42.11
N GLU A 157 -0.58 28.85 43.19
CA GLU A 157 -1.10 27.70 43.94
C GLU A 157 -2.21 26.97 43.19
N VAL A 158 -3.10 27.70 42.53
CA VAL A 158 -4.17 27.12 41.69
C VAL A 158 -3.57 26.49 40.43
N GLY A 159 -2.58 27.14 39.82
CA GLY A 159 -1.83 26.57 38.69
C GLY A 159 -1.07 25.30 39.09
N LEU A 160 -0.49 25.27 40.29
CA LEU A 160 0.20 24.11 40.84
C LEU A 160 -0.76 22.94 41.06
N VAL A 161 -1.96 23.16 41.61
CA VAL A 161 -2.95 22.08 41.84
C VAL A 161 -3.45 21.49 40.52
N LEU A 162 -3.71 22.33 39.51
CA LEU A 162 -4.11 21.84 38.18
C LEU A 162 -2.97 21.08 37.48
N MET A 163 -1.73 21.56 37.61
CA MET A 163 -0.56 20.84 37.11
C MET A 163 -0.37 19.51 37.84
N LEU A 164 -0.51 19.49 39.17
CA LEU A 164 -0.41 18.27 39.99
C LEU A 164 -1.49 17.26 39.61
N ALA A 165 -2.72 17.70 39.33
CA ALA A 165 -3.81 16.83 38.90
C ALA A 165 -3.54 16.20 37.51
N VAL A 166 -2.91 16.95 36.59
CA VAL A 166 -2.48 16.42 35.29
C VAL A 166 -1.33 15.42 35.46
N VAL A 167 -0.35 15.72 36.33
CA VAL A 167 0.76 14.82 36.65
C VAL A 167 0.26 13.53 37.33
N LEU A 168 -0.71 13.64 38.23
CA LEU A 168 -1.37 12.50 38.90
C LEU A 168 -2.21 11.64 37.96
N TRP A 169 -2.81 12.24 36.95
CA TRP A 169 -3.52 11.49 35.91
C TRP A 169 -2.56 10.76 34.96
N TRP A 170 -1.38 11.32 34.72
CA TRP A 170 -0.39 10.77 33.78
C TRP A 170 0.34 9.52 34.32
N GLU A 171 0.19 9.21 35.61
CA GLU A 171 0.86 8.07 36.30
C GLU A 171 2.31 7.81 35.85
N PRO A 172 3.21 8.82 35.84
CA PRO A 172 4.60 8.65 35.40
C PRO A 172 5.45 7.75 36.33
N TRP A 173 4.84 7.25 37.41
CA TRP A 173 5.43 6.37 38.43
C TRP A 173 4.92 4.92 38.30
N SER A 174 4.37 4.52 37.16
CA SER A 174 4.34 3.09 36.85
C SER A 174 5.79 2.64 36.68
N ASP A 175 6.39 2.15 37.77
CA ASP A 175 7.69 1.49 37.71
C ASP A 175 7.54 0.29 36.78
N GLU A 176 8.04 0.41 35.55
CA GLU A 176 8.33 -0.77 34.75
C GLU A 176 9.41 -1.54 35.51
N ASP A 177 9.14 -2.79 35.86
CA ASP A 177 10.13 -3.65 36.52
C ASP A 177 11.44 -3.59 35.73
N PRO A 178 12.60 -3.49 36.41
CA PRO A 178 13.89 -3.42 35.74
C PRO A 178 14.02 -4.58 34.76
N THR A 179 14.07 -4.24 33.47
CA THR A 179 14.13 -5.23 32.40
C THR A 179 15.52 -5.84 32.36
N VAL A 180 15.64 -7.03 31.78
CA VAL A 180 16.94 -7.72 31.55
C VAL A 180 17.94 -6.82 30.79
N PHE A 181 17.43 -5.80 30.08
CA PHE A 181 18.17 -4.87 29.24
C PHE A 181 18.46 -3.52 29.92
N ALA A 182 17.97 -3.29 31.15
CA ALA A 182 18.22 -2.06 31.89
C ALA A 182 19.71 -1.94 32.25
N GLY A 183 20.43 -1.09 31.51
CA GLY A 183 21.87 -0.86 31.68
C GLY A 183 22.76 -1.35 30.53
N GLN A 184 22.20 -1.76 29.40
CA GLN A 184 22.97 -2.04 28.18
C GLN A 184 23.25 -0.74 27.40
N ASP A 185 24.48 -0.64 26.85
CA ASP A 185 24.90 0.52 26.07
C ASP A 185 24.53 0.36 24.60
N TRP A 186 24.09 1.46 23.99
CA TRP A 186 23.89 1.56 22.56
C TRP A 186 25.25 1.75 21.89
N VAL A 187 25.54 0.89 20.91
CA VAL A 187 26.82 0.88 20.19
C VAL A 187 26.55 1.13 18.70
N PRO A 188 27.36 1.95 18.02
CA PRO A 188 27.23 2.13 16.57
C PRO A 188 27.28 0.78 15.83
N LEU A 189 26.45 0.62 14.81
CA LEU A 189 26.38 -0.62 14.02
C LEU A 189 27.76 -1.00 13.44
N ALA A 190 28.55 0.00 13.04
CA ALA A 190 29.92 -0.17 12.55
C ALA A 190 30.84 -0.85 13.58
N ASP A 191 30.77 -0.41 14.83
CA ASP A 191 31.58 -0.96 15.92
C ASP A 191 31.12 -2.38 16.28
N PHE A 192 29.82 -2.65 16.21
CA PHE A 192 29.24 -3.97 16.46
C PHE A 192 29.66 -5.01 15.40
N LEU A 193 29.62 -4.64 14.12
CA LEU A 193 29.97 -5.52 13.00
C LEU A 193 31.47 -5.58 12.71
N GLY A 194 32.25 -4.67 13.30
CA GLY A 194 33.68 -4.54 13.09
C GLY A 194 34.06 -3.97 11.71
N PRO A 195 35.34 -3.58 11.54
CA PRO A 195 35.81 -2.82 10.38
C PRO A 195 35.86 -3.61 9.07
N GLU A 196 35.67 -4.94 9.13
CA GLU A 196 35.71 -5.83 7.96
C GLU A 196 34.39 -5.83 7.17
N VAL A 197 33.29 -5.35 7.76
CA VAL A 197 31.97 -5.30 7.12
C VAL A 197 31.72 -3.87 6.60
N PRO A 198 31.72 -3.64 5.28
CA PRO A 198 31.38 -2.33 4.73
C PRO A 198 29.91 -2.03 4.99
N LEU A 199 29.62 -0.85 5.54
CA LEU A 199 28.27 -0.37 5.79
C LEU A 199 27.88 0.69 4.76
N PRO A 200 26.67 0.61 4.18
CA PRO A 200 26.08 1.71 3.42
C PRO A 200 25.96 2.98 4.26
N ASP A 201 26.05 4.15 3.62
CA ASP A 201 25.97 5.45 4.30
C ASP A 201 24.63 5.62 5.04
N GLU A 202 23.55 5.02 4.54
CA GLU A 202 22.20 5.14 5.09
C GLU A 202 22.02 4.44 6.45
N VAL A 203 22.87 3.48 6.78
CA VAL A 203 22.84 2.74 8.06
C VAL A 203 23.94 3.18 9.03
N SER A 204 24.71 4.22 8.67
CA SER A 204 25.84 4.71 9.47
C SER A 204 25.42 5.30 10.82
N ASP A 205 24.22 5.88 10.90
CA ASP A 205 23.65 6.48 12.11
C ASP A 205 22.84 5.47 12.95
N ILE A 206 22.81 4.19 12.58
CA ILE A 206 22.10 3.14 13.31
C ILE A 206 22.95 2.69 14.49
N GLU A 207 22.33 2.64 15.65
CA GLU A 207 22.89 2.08 16.87
C GLU A 207 22.14 0.80 17.24
N VAL A 208 22.87 -0.16 17.81
CA VAL A 208 22.36 -1.46 18.23
C VAL A 208 22.52 -1.57 19.74
N LEU A 209 21.52 -2.12 20.43
CA LEU A 209 21.62 -2.36 21.86
C LEU A 209 22.61 -3.50 22.12
N GLY A 210 23.72 -3.17 22.78
CA GLY A 210 24.82 -4.09 23.01
C GLY A 210 24.61 -4.96 24.24
N ASP A 211 24.22 -6.23 24.02
CA ASP A 211 24.73 -7.45 24.68
C ASP A 211 23.83 -8.66 24.34
N VAL A 212 23.88 -9.08 23.08
CA VAL A 212 23.39 -10.40 22.63
C VAL A 212 24.29 -10.95 21.50
N THR A 213 25.60 -10.92 21.71
CA THR A 213 26.59 -11.33 20.68
C THR A 213 27.03 -12.77 20.84
N THR A 214 26.27 -13.70 20.28
CA THR A 214 26.91 -14.89 19.71
C THR A 214 27.52 -14.50 18.35
N ASN A 215 28.62 -15.12 17.94
CA ASN A 215 29.15 -14.97 16.58
C ASN A 215 28.10 -15.29 15.49
N GLN A 216 27.05 -16.03 15.84
CA GLN A 216 25.93 -16.35 14.96
C GLN A 216 25.05 -15.12 14.68
N THR A 217 24.68 -14.33 15.69
CA THR A 217 23.89 -13.09 15.52
C THR A 217 24.60 -12.08 14.61
N ARG A 218 25.92 -11.92 14.78
CA ARG A 218 26.73 -11.05 13.92
C ARG A 218 26.71 -11.49 12.45
N ARG A 219 26.91 -12.78 12.19
CA ARG A 219 26.85 -13.36 10.83
C ARG A 219 25.47 -13.20 10.19
N LEU A 220 24.41 -13.32 10.99
CA LEU A 220 23.04 -13.12 10.54
C LEU A 220 22.77 -11.67 10.11
N ILE A 221 23.22 -10.70 10.91
CA ILE A 221 23.10 -9.27 10.58
C ILE A 221 23.97 -8.92 9.36
N GLU A 222 25.20 -9.43 9.30
CA GLU A 222 26.09 -9.28 8.14
C GLU A 222 25.44 -9.82 6.85
N SER A 223 24.83 -11.01 6.92
CA SER A 223 24.09 -11.59 5.78
C SER A 223 22.87 -10.76 5.39
N ALA A 224 22.16 -10.18 6.35
CA ALA A 224 21.01 -9.31 6.09
C ALA A 224 21.44 -8.02 5.40
N ILE A 225 22.54 -7.39 5.84
CA ILE A 225 23.10 -6.19 5.22
C ILE A 225 23.63 -6.49 3.82
N SER A 226 24.34 -7.60 3.64
CA SER A 226 24.80 -8.03 2.32
C SER A 226 23.63 -8.27 1.36
N THR A 227 22.54 -8.87 1.86
CA THR A 227 21.31 -9.10 1.08
C THR A 227 20.61 -7.77 0.74
N TYR A 228 20.53 -6.85 1.70
CA TYR A 228 20.00 -5.50 1.51
C TYR A 228 20.78 -4.75 0.43
N ASP A 229 22.11 -4.72 0.53
CA ASP A 229 22.98 -3.98 -0.38
C ASP A 229 22.90 -4.56 -1.81
N GLN A 230 22.92 -5.89 -1.93
CA GLN A 230 22.73 -6.57 -3.20
C GLN A 230 21.33 -6.30 -3.80
N SER A 231 20.28 -6.39 -2.98
CA SER A 231 18.89 -6.12 -3.38
C SER A 231 18.74 -4.70 -3.92
N LYS A 232 19.13 -3.72 -3.10
CA LYS A 232 19.04 -2.30 -3.42
C LYS A 232 19.83 -1.99 -4.68
N THR A 233 21.09 -2.44 -4.75
CA THR A 233 21.95 -2.22 -5.92
C THR A 233 21.33 -2.82 -7.18
N PHE A 234 20.86 -4.06 -7.12
CA PHE A 234 20.29 -4.74 -8.28
C PHE A 234 19.03 -4.05 -8.80
N TYR A 235 18.03 -3.83 -7.95
CA TYR A 235 16.75 -3.26 -8.38
C TYR A 235 16.85 -1.79 -8.74
N THR A 236 17.70 -1.01 -8.06
CA THR A 236 17.98 0.39 -8.45
C THR A 236 18.64 0.45 -9.83
N ALA A 237 19.66 -0.40 -10.07
CA ALA A 237 20.31 -0.46 -11.38
C ALA A 237 19.35 -0.91 -12.48
N ALA A 238 18.48 -1.90 -12.19
CA ALA A 238 17.45 -2.35 -13.12
C ALA A 238 16.43 -1.25 -13.42
N ALA A 239 15.96 -0.50 -12.42
CA ALA A 239 15.04 0.63 -12.63
C ALA A 239 15.68 1.75 -13.46
N GLN A 240 16.96 2.07 -13.20
CA GLN A 240 17.71 3.05 -14.01
C GLN A 240 17.88 2.58 -15.47
N ALA A 241 18.18 1.30 -15.67
CA ALA A 241 18.29 0.72 -17.02
C ALA A 241 16.91 0.68 -17.73
N ALA A 242 15.83 0.41 -17.00
CA ALA A 242 14.46 0.42 -17.52
C ALA A 242 14.06 1.77 -18.11
N ALA A 243 14.48 2.87 -17.48
CA ALA A 243 14.21 4.23 -17.96
C ALA A 243 14.84 4.54 -19.33
N GLY A 244 15.86 3.79 -19.74
CA GLY A 244 16.56 3.93 -21.03
C GLY A 244 16.12 2.94 -22.10
N LEU A 245 15.11 2.11 -21.85
CA LEU A 245 14.64 1.12 -22.82
C LEU A 245 13.99 1.78 -24.03
N GLU A 246 14.29 1.26 -25.22
CA GLU A 246 13.63 1.67 -26.46
C GLU A 246 12.26 0.99 -26.56
N LEU A 247 11.26 1.60 -25.92
CA LEU A 247 9.87 1.16 -25.96
C LEU A 247 9.07 1.96 -27.00
N ARG A 248 7.98 1.37 -27.51
CA ARG A 248 7.06 2.09 -28.39
C ARG A 248 6.48 3.28 -27.62
N GLN A 249 6.65 4.47 -28.18
CA GLN A 249 6.02 5.67 -27.65
C GLN A 249 4.57 5.80 -28.14
N PRO A 250 3.62 6.15 -27.25
CA PRO A 250 2.24 6.37 -27.64
C PRO A 250 2.10 7.62 -28.52
N ALA A 251 1.15 7.58 -29.45
CA ALA A 251 0.68 8.77 -30.14
C ALA A 251 -0.16 9.66 -29.20
N ALA A 252 -0.43 10.91 -29.60
CA ALA A 252 -1.16 11.87 -28.77
C ALA A 252 -2.61 11.46 -28.44
N ASP A 253 -3.19 10.57 -29.25
CA ASP A 253 -4.52 9.98 -29.10
C ASP A 253 -4.49 8.59 -28.43
N GLU A 254 -3.32 8.13 -28.00
CA GLU A 254 -3.13 6.83 -27.37
C GLU A 254 -2.96 6.96 -25.85
N THR A 255 -3.41 5.93 -25.13
CA THR A 255 -3.21 5.78 -23.68
C THR A 255 -2.57 4.43 -23.43
N VAL A 256 -1.62 4.35 -22.48
CA VAL A 256 -0.90 3.12 -22.18
C VAL A 256 -1.20 2.68 -20.76
N ALA A 257 -1.51 1.39 -20.61
CA ALA A 257 -1.63 0.72 -19.34
C ALA A 257 -0.45 -0.22 -19.10
N LEU A 258 0.13 -0.17 -17.92
CA LEU A 258 1.08 -1.18 -17.44
C LEU A 258 0.31 -2.37 -16.85
N LEU A 259 0.70 -3.59 -17.20
CA LEU A 259 0.21 -4.82 -16.59
C LEU A 259 1.23 -5.32 -15.57
N VAL A 260 0.79 -5.49 -14.33
CA VAL A 260 1.54 -6.16 -13.26
C VAL A 260 0.73 -7.35 -12.76
N SER A 261 1.41 -8.43 -12.37
CA SER A 261 0.77 -9.66 -11.88
C SER A 261 1.80 -10.53 -11.17
N ASP A 262 1.36 -11.42 -10.28
CA ASP A 262 2.21 -12.46 -9.67
C ASP A 262 3.49 -11.84 -9.09
N ARG A 263 3.32 -10.79 -8.28
CA ARG A 263 4.41 -10.11 -7.57
C ARG A 263 4.93 -11.00 -6.45
N HIS A 264 4.05 -11.77 -5.78
CA HIS A 264 4.41 -12.71 -4.72
C HIS A 264 5.35 -12.07 -3.68
N ASP A 265 4.96 -10.89 -3.18
CA ASP A 265 5.73 -10.06 -2.26
C ASP A 265 7.06 -9.47 -2.79
N ASN A 266 7.40 -9.62 -4.08
CA ASN A 266 8.63 -9.03 -4.61
C ASN A 266 8.53 -7.51 -4.85
N ILE A 267 8.57 -6.76 -3.75
CA ILE A 267 8.59 -5.29 -3.75
C ILE A 267 9.77 -4.73 -4.56
N GLY A 268 10.87 -5.49 -4.67
CA GLY A 268 12.01 -5.26 -5.58
C GLY A 268 11.61 -4.72 -6.95
N MET A 269 10.63 -5.38 -7.55
CA MET A 269 10.21 -5.16 -8.92
C MET A 269 9.27 -3.97 -9.09
N ASP A 270 8.71 -3.39 -8.03
CA ASP A 270 7.72 -2.30 -8.16
C ASP A 270 8.35 -1.05 -8.77
N GLN A 271 9.54 -0.66 -8.31
CA GLN A 271 10.30 0.45 -8.90
C GLN A 271 10.74 0.16 -10.34
N VAL A 272 11.02 -1.11 -10.68
CA VAL A 272 11.42 -1.50 -12.03
C VAL A 272 10.20 -1.44 -12.96
N ALA A 273 9.07 -1.99 -12.52
CA ALA A 273 7.80 -1.95 -13.23
C ALA A 273 7.34 -0.51 -13.46
N ARG A 274 7.44 0.35 -12.44
CA ARG A 274 7.18 1.79 -12.57
C ARG A 274 8.08 2.44 -13.60
N ALA A 275 9.39 2.19 -13.57
CA ALA A 275 10.32 2.75 -14.55
C ALA A 275 10.03 2.28 -16.00
N VAL A 276 9.63 1.02 -16.20
CA VAL A 276 9.17 0.52 -17.51
C VAL A 276 7.88 1.22 -17.94
N GLY A 277 6.92 1.38 -17.01
CA GLY A 277 5.68 2.12 -17.24
C GLY A 277 5.95 3.55 -17.70
N ASP A 278 6.79 4.28 -16.98
CA ASP A 278 7.15 5.66 -17.29
C ASP A 278 7.86 5.77 -18.65
N ALA A 279 8.82 4.86 -18.94
CA ALA A 279 9.50 4.81 -20.23
C ALA A 279 8.55 4.48 -21.40
N GLY A 280 7.51 3.70 -21.14
CA GLY A 280 6.45 3.35 -22.10
C GLY A 280 5.32 4.38 -22.21
N GLY A 281 5.35 5.46 -21.42
CA GLY A 281 4.29 6.47 -21.37
C GLY A 281 2.98 5.97 -20.74
N ALA A 282 3.05 5.01 -19.81
CA ALA A 282 1.90 4.53 -19.07
C ALA A 282 1.32 5.61 -18.15
N THR A 283 0.00 5.64 -18.05
CA THR A 283 -0.74 6.53 -17.13
C THR A 283 -1.70 5.76 -16.23
N MET A 284 -1.78 4.45 -16.43
CA MET A 284 -2.66 3.53 -15.71
C MET A 284 -1.91 2.23 -15.44
N VAL A 285 -2.19 1.59 -14.31
CA VAL A 285 -1.75 0.23 -14.00
C VAL A 285 -2.97 -0.68 -13.83
N LEU A 286 -2.89 -1.86 -14.45
CA LEU A 286 -3.83 -2.96 -14.26
C LEU A 286 -3.10 -4.06 -13.49
N ASP A 287 -3.49 -4.23 -12.24
CA ASP A 287 -3.02 -5.31 -11.38
C ASP A 287 -3.87 -6.56 -11.59
N LEU A 288 -3.22 -7.64 -12.01
CA LEU A 288 -3.87 -8.90 -12.31
C LEU A 288 -3.80 -9.87 -11.12
N GLY A 289 -3.36 -9.42 -9.93
CA GLY A 289 -3.42 -10.18 -8.69
C GLY A 289 -2.18 -11.03 -8.40
N ASP A 290 -2.24 -11.77 -7.29
CA ASP A 290 -1.10 -12.45 -6.64
C ASP A 290 -0.02 -11.44 -6.20
N ASP A 291 -0.48 -10.38 -5.53
CA ASP A 291 0.39 -9.38 -4.89
C ASP A 291 1.11 -9.92 -3.66
N THR A 292 0.47 -10.88 -3.02
CA THR A 292 0.92 -11.54 -1.80
C THR A 292 1.15 -13.02 -2.02
N SER A 293 1.84 -13.67 -1.10
CA SER A 293 2.04 -15.11 -1.14
C SER A 293 0.87 -15.89 -0.57
N VAL A 294 0.19 -15.32 0.44
CA VAL A 294 -0.88 -15.98 1.18
C VAL A 294 -2.05 -15.07 1.59
N GLY A 295 -2.09 -13.81 1.19
CA GLY A 295 -3.20 -12.88 1.47
C GLY A 295 -3.38 -12.52 2.94
N ARG A 296 -2.31 -12.57 3.75
CA ARG A 296 -2.39 -12.29 5.19
C ARG A 296 -1.99 -10.86 5.51
N THR A 297 -2.48 -10.37 6.64
CA THR A 297 -2.25 -8.98 7.09
C THR A 297 -0.77 -8.63 7.24
N TRP A 298 0.10 -9.61 7.52
CA TRP A 298 1.55 -9.40 7.62
C TRP A 298 2.19 -9.03 6.27
N GLU A 299 1.55 -9.37 5.14
CA GLU A 299 2.00 -9.06 3.77
C GLU A 299 1.59 -7.66 3.32
N ALA A 300 0.98 -6.86 4.20
CA ALA A 300 0.63 -5.47 3.91
C ALA A 300 1.79 -4.65 3.34
N PHE A 301 3.04 -4.97 3.69
CA PHE A 301 4.22 -4.30 3.13
C PHE A 301 4.31 -4.42 1.60
N SER A 302 3.89 -5.55 1.03
CA SER A 302 3.85 -5.75 -0.42
C SER A 302 2.83 -4.83 -1.08
N LEU A 303 1.65 -4.72 -0.46
CA LEU A 303 0.55 -3.87 -0.92
C LEU A 303 0.88 -2.38 -0.77
N ASP A 304 1.55 -2.01 0.32
CA ASP A 304 2.05 -0.65 0.57
C ASP A 304 3.05 -0.25 -0.53
N SER A 305 3.96 -1.16 -0.90
CA SER A 305 4.98 -0.92 -1.92
C SER A 305 4.38 -0.67 -3.31
N VAL A 306 3.50 -1.56 -3.80
CA VAL A 306 2.87 -1.37 -5.12
C VAL A 306 1.98 -0.14 -5.14
N THR A 307 1.26 0.12 -4.04
CA THR A 307 0.43 1.32 -3.91
C THR A 307 1.27 2.58 -4.02
N SER A 308 2.41 2.63 -3.33
CA SER A 308 3.32 3.77 -3.35
C SER A 308 4.00 3.95 -4.72
N ALA A 309 4.41 2.85 -5.36
CA ALA A 309 5.10 2.91 -6.65
C ALA A 309 4.20 3.51 -7.76
N PHE A 310 2.89 3.29 -7.67
CA PHE A 310 1.91 3.69 -8.67
C PHE A 310 0.92 4.77 -8.18
N GLU A 311 1.25 5.54 -7.15
CA GLU A 311 0.33 6.53 -6.57
C GLU A 311 -0.15 7.60 -7.56
N ASP A 312 0.68 7.91 -8.56
CA ASP A 312 0.38 8.88 -9.63
C ASP A 312 -0.41 8.29 -10.81
N TYR A 313 -0.62 6.97 -10.83
CA TYR A 313 -1.33 6.30 -11.92
C TYR A 313 -2.80 6.07 -11.53
N ASP A 314 -3.65 5.99 -12.55
CA ASP A 314 -4.96 5.37 -12.37
C ASP A 314 -4.75 3.87 -12.08
N ARG A 315 -5.32 3.40 -10.97
CA ARG A 315 -5.03 2.08 -10.40
C ARG A 315 -6.28 1.20 -10.41
N PHE A 316 -6.25 0.11 -11.17
CA PHE A 316 -7.31 -0.90 -11.22
C PHE A 316 -6.74 -2.27 -10.93
N GLY A 317 -7.49 -3.11 -10.22
CA GLY A 317 -6.98 -4.42 -9.82
C GLY A 317 -8.05 -5.49 -9.62
N VAL A 318 -7.59 -6.73 -9.63
CA VAL A 318 -8.30 -7.92 -9.16
C VAL A 318 -7.39 -8.69 -8.21
N ALA A 319 -7.96 -9.39 -7.23
CA ALA A 319 -7.19 -10.30 -6.39
C ALA A 319 -6.92 -11.62 -7.12
N GLY A 320 -5.72 -12.18 -6.91
CA GLY A 320 -5.33 -13.48 -7.42
C GLY A 320 -5.65 -14.62 -6.46
N ASN A 321 -5.25 -15.85 -6.80
CA ASN A 321 -5.54 -17.00 -5.95
C ASN A 321 -4.63 -17.13 -4.71
N HIS A 322 -3.53 -16.39 -4.66
CA HIS A 322 -2.67 -16.27 -3.48
C HIS A 322 -3.10 -15.12 -2.56
N ASP A 323 -4.03 -14.27 -2.99
CA ASP A 323 -4.57 -13.15 -2.21
C ASP A 323 -5.77 -13.59 -1.36
N HIS A 324 -5.56 -14.57 -0.49
CA HIS A 324 -6.62 -15.24 0.28
C HIS A 324 -7.51 -14.30 1.09
N GLY A 325 -8.82 -14.55 1.01
CA GLY A 325 -9.82 -13.85 1.81
C GLY A 325 -10.07 -12.43 1.32
N SER A 326 -10.64 -11.58 2.17
CA SER A 326 -11.01 -10.21 1.80
C SER A 326 -9.93 -9.18 2.11
N PHE A 327 -8.79 -9.59 2.66
CA PHE A 327 -7.77 -8.67 3.15
C PHE A 327 -7.16 -7.86 2.01
N VAL A 328 -6.58 -8.51 1.00
CA VAL A 328 -5.86 -7.82 -0.09
C VAL A 328 -6.78 -6.86 -0.84
N ARG A 329 -7.94 -7.34 -1.30
CA ARG A 329 -8.96 -6.50 -1.97
C ARG A 329 -9.38 -5.31 -1.10
N GLY A 330 -9.72 -5.56 0.17
CA GLY A 330 -10.14 -4.52 1.09
C GLY A 330 -9.04 -3.48 1.31
N TYR A 331 -7.80 -3.94 1.51
CA TYR A 331 -6.64 -3.09 1.75
C TYR A 331 -6.33 -2.23 0.54
N LEU A 332 -6.18 -2.81 -0.65
CA LEU A 332 -5.94 -2.04 -1.89
C LEU A 332 -7.07 -1.02 -2.14
N GLY A 333 -8.33 -1.42 -1.95
CA GLY A 333 -9.49 -0.54 -2.09
C GLY A 333 -9.45 0.66 -1.12
N GLU A 334 -9.08 0.43 0.14
CA GLU A 334 -8.88 1.49 1.13
C GLU A 334 -7.72 2.44 0.77
N HIS A 335 -6.75 1.96 -0.02
CA HIS A 335 -5.56 2.70 -0.44
C HIS A 335 -5.64 3.24 -1.88
N GLY A 336 -6.86 3.41 -2.40
CA GLY A 336 -7.14 4.16 -3.62
C GLY A 336 -7.11 3.34 -4.91
N TRP A 337 -7.06 2.01 -4.82
CA TRP A 337 -7.25 1.14 -5.98
C TRP A 337 -8.73 0.96 -6.30
N THR A 338 -9.06 0.93 -7.59
CA THR A 338 -10.39 0.53 -8.06
C THR A 338 -10.41 -0.98 -8.26
N MET A 339 -10.91 -1.71 -7.27
CA MET A 339 -11.01 -3.17 -7.34
C MET A 339 -12.24 -3.60 -8.17
N LEU A 340 -12.02 -4.35 -9.24
CA LEU A 340 -13.08 -4.79 -10.16
C LEU A 340 -13.94 -5.91 -9.53
N ASP A 341 -15.27 -5.90 -9.72
CA ASP A 341 -16.23 -6.80 -9.05
C ASP A 341 -17.34 -7.36 -9.96
N ALA A 342 -16.97 -7.79 -11.16
CA ALA A 342 -17.87 -8.31 -12.18
C ALA A 342 -18.92 -7.29 -12.65
N GLU A 343 -18.61 -6.01 -12.57
CA GLU A 343 -19.36 -4.91 -13.19
C GLU A 343 -18.49 -4.16 -14.21
N THR A 344 -19.12 -3.57 -15.23
CA THR A 344 -18.39 -2.76 -16.20
C THR A 344 -18.19 -1.34 -15.67
N LEU A 345 -16.98 -0.82 -15.78
CA LEU A 345 -16.67 0.59 -15.53
C LEU A 345 -15.92 1.23 -16.70
N ILE A 346 -15.85 2.55 -16.69
CA ILE A 346 -15.07 3.33 -17.64
C ILE A 346 -13.83 3.84 -16.93
N GLY A 347 -12.67 3.36 -17.35
CA GLY A 347 -11.37 3.88 -16.98
C GLY A 347 -10.97 5.10 -17.83
N PRO A 348 -9.70 5.52 -17.71
CA PRO A 348 -9.13 6.62 -18.49
C PRO A 348 -9.32 6.45 -20.00
N ALA A 349 -9.39 7.57 -20.72
CA ALA A 349 -9.55 7.60 -22.18
C ALA A 349 -10.75 6.78 -22.73
N GLY A 350 -11.79 6.58 -21.90
CA GLY A 350 -13.00 5.86 -22.30
C GLY A 350 -12.87 4.34 -22.34
N ILE A 351 -11.77 3.78 -21.79
CA ILE A 351 -11.53 2.33 -21.78
C ILE A 351 -12.58 1.64 -20.91
N ARG A 352 -13.35 0.72 -21.50
CA ARG A 352 -14.33 -0.07 -20.73
C ARG A 352 -13.67 -1.30 -20.13
N LEU A 353 -13.57 -1.30 -18.81
CA LEU A 353 -13.00 -2.39 -18.02
C LEU A 353 -14.10 -3.26 -17.43
N LEU A 354 -13.80 -4.56 -17.32
CA LEU A 354 -14.56 -5.57 -16.57
C LEU A 354 -13.54 -6.48 -15.91
N GLY A 355 -13.78 -6.94 -14.69
CA GLY A 355 -12.89 -7.89 -14.05
C GLY A 355 -13.48 -8.41 -12.76
N VAL A 356 -12.92 -9.48 -12.23
CA VAL A 356 -13.29 -10.05 -10.93
C VAL A 356 -12.11 -10.79 -10.34
N ASP A 357 -12.08 -10.86 -9.02
CA ASP A 357 -11.11 -11.64 -8.26
C ASP A 357 -11.15 -13.12 -8.66
N ASP A 358 -10.01 -13.80 -8.58
CA ASP A 358 -9.95 -15.24 -8.79
C ASP A 358 -10.78 -15.95 -7.69
N PRO A 359 -11.75 -16.81 -8.05
CA PRO A 359 -12.55 -17.52 -7.04
C PRO A 359 -11.77 -18.64 -6.34
N ARG A 360 -10.60 -19.02 -6.86
CA ARG A 360 -9.74 -20.04 -6.27
C ARG A 360 -8.91 -19.41 -5.17
N SER A 361 -8.62 -20.21 -4.15
CA SER A 361 -7.68 -19.87 -3.09
C SER A 361 -6.65 -21.01 -3.01
N SER A 362 -5.36 -20.69 -3.14
CA SER A 362 -4.24 -21.66 -3.08
C SER A 362 -3.20 -21.20 -2.05
N GLY A 363 -3.10 -21.88 -0.90
CA GLY A 363 -2.15 -21.51 0.17
C GLY A 363 -0.73 -22.04 -0.06
N LEU A 364 0.15 -21.92 0.94
CA LEU A 364 1.50 -22.53 0.96
C LEU A 364 1.50 -24.08 0.93
N GLY A 365 0.33 -24.71 0.88
CA GLY A 365 0.13 -26.15 0.73
C GLY A 365 -1.02 -26.44 -0.24
N ASN A 366 -1.25 -27.71 -0.57
CA ASN A 366 -2.26 -28.14 -1.58
C ASN A 366 -3.73 -28.00 -1.14
N TRP A 367 -4.04 -27.09 -0.21
CA TRP A 367 -5.39 -26.88 0.30
C TRP A 367 -6.09 -25.78 -0.49
N ARG A 368 -7.30 -26.06 -0.97
CA ARG A 368 -8.20 -25.10 -1.62
C ARG A 368 -9.37 -24.83 -0.69
N ASP A 369 -9.49 -23.59 -0.21
CA ASP A 369 -10.72 -23.14 0.42
C ASP A 369 -11.63 -22.62 -0.71
N GLU A 370 -12.62 -23.44 -1.12
CA GLU A 370 -13.55 -23.07 -2.19
C GLU A 370 -14.53 -21.99 -1.70
N THR A 371 -14.53 -20.83 -2.37
CA THR A 371 -15.43 -19.71 -2.06
C THR A 371 -16.73 -19.79 -2.88
N GLY A 372 -17.59 -20.77 -2.59
CA GLY A 372 -19.01 -20.76 -2.99
C GLY A 372 -19.36 -20.94 -4.49
N LEU A 373 -18.66 -20.30 -5.42
CA LEU A 373 -18.81 -20.45 -6.88
C LEU A 373 -17.55 -21.06 -7.49
N SER A 374 -17.74 -21.97 -8.44
CA SER A 374 -16.64 -22.57 -9.19
C SER A 374 -16.04 -21.58 -10.21
N PHE A 375 -14.79 -21.84 -10.61
CA PHE A 375 -14.11 -21.08 -11.65
C PHE A 375 -14.93 -20.98 -12.96
N ALA A 376 -15.64 -22.06 -13.33
CA ALA A 376 -16.49 -22.06 -14.51
C ALA A 376 -17.72 -21.16 -14.36
N GLU A 377 -18.40 -21.22 -13.20
CA GLU A 377 -19.57 -20.36 -12.93
C GLU A 377 -19.21 -18.88 -12.91
N VAL A 378 -18.05 -18.52 -12.36
CA VAL A 378 -17.55 -17.14 -12.40
C VAL A 378 -17.23 -16.71 -13.84
N GLY A 379 -16.58 -17.57 -14.63
CA GLY A 379 -16.31 -17.30 -16.03
C GLY A 379 -17.58 -17.10 -16.87
N ASP A 380 -18.61 -17.91 -16.66
CA ASP A 380 -19.91 -17.76 -17.33
C ASP A 380 -20.60 -16.45 -16.93
N ARG A 381 -20.58 -16.09 -15.64
CA ARG A 381 -21.15 -14.82 -15.16
C ARG A 381 -20.45 -13.61 -15.77
N LEU A 382 -19.11 -13.64 -15.87
CA LEU A 382 -18.35 -12.58 -16.55
C LEU A 382 -18.74 -12.47 -18.02
N ALA A 383 -18.91 -13.60 -18.70
CA ALA A 383 -19.34 -13.63 -20.08
C ALA A 383 -20.74 -13.04 -20.26
N ASP A 384 -21.68 -13.35 -19.36
CA ASP A 384 -23.03 -12.78 -19.37
C ASP A 384 -23.01 -11.25 -19.25
N VAL A 385 -22.25 -10.71 -18.28
CA VAL A 385 -22.08 -9.25 -18.10
C VAL A 385 -21.43 -8.60 -19.33
N ALA A 386 -20.39 -9.22 -19.88
CA ALA A 386 -19.73 -8.70 -21.07
C ALA A 386 -20.68 -8.67 -22.29
N CYS A 387 -21.50 -9.72 -22.46
CA CYS A 387 -22.44 -9.81 -23.57
C CYS A 387 -23.64 -8.86 -23.40
N GLU A 388 -24.16 -8.68 -22.18
CA GLU A 388 -25.16 -7.65 -21.92
C GLU A 388 -24.63 -6.25 -22.27
N ALA A 389 -23.37 -5.96 -21.93
CA ALA A 389 -22.74 -4.70 -22.31
C ALA A 389 -22.60 -4.57 -23.84
N GLN A 390 -22.21 -5.65 -24.53
CA GLN A 390 -22.14 -5.70 -26.00
C GLN A 390 -23.49 -5.41 -26.66
N ASP A 391 -24.58 -6.05 -26.20
CA ASP A 391 -25.92 -5.88 -26.75
C ASP A 391 -26.42 -4.42 -26.65
N LEU A 392 -25.90 -3.68 -25.67
CA LEU A 392 -26.16 -2.27 -25.47
C LEU A 392 -25.19 -1.35 -26.26
N GLY A 393 -24.40 -1.89 -27.17
CA GLY A 393 -23.39 -1.16 -27.95
C GLY A 393 -22.19 -0.71 -27.11
N ARG A 394 -21.97 -1.33 -25.95
CA ARG A 394 -20.98 -0.96 -24.94
C ARG A 394 -19.99 -2.10 -24.72
N ARG A 395 -19.39 -2.62 -25.80
CA ARG A 395 -18.44 -3.73 -25.73
C ARG A 395 -17.33 -3.48 -24.69
N VAL A 396 -16.96 -4.53 -23.96
CA VAL A 396 -15.83 -4.50 -23.02
C VAL A 396 -14.52 -4.39 -23.81
N ALA A 397 -13.74 -3.35 -23.52
CA ALA A 397 -12.45 -3.13 -24.17
C ALA A 397 -11.38 -4.05 -23.58
N THR A 398 -11.35 -4.21 -22.26
CA THR A 398 -10.41 -5.12 -21.60
C THR A 398 -11.06 -5.79 -20.40
N LEU A 399 -11.00 -7.12 -20.40
CA LEU A 399 -11.41 -7.97 -19.30
C LEU A 399 -10.14 -8.35 -18.52
N VAL A 400 -10.09 -7.93 -17.26
CA VAL A 400 -8.96 -8.03 -16.33
C VAL A 400 -9.27 -9.15 -15.33
N VAL A 401 -8.49 -10.23 -15.38
CA VAL A 401 -8.65 -11.40 -14.51
C VAL A 401 -7.28 -11.95 -14.15
N HIS A 402 -7.15 -12.62 -13.01
CA HIS A 402 -5.88 -13.26 -12.66
C HIS A 402 -5.51 -14.40 -13.60
N ASP A 403 -6.47 -15.27 -13.94
CA ASP A 403 -6.29 -16.32 -14.94
C ASP A 403 -7.10 -15.99 -16.19
N ALA A 404 -6.41 -15.78 -17.31
CA ALA A 404 -7.02 -15.40 -18.59
C ALA A 404 -8.09 -16.40 -19.08
N ASN A 405 -8.11 -17.64 -18.56
CA ASN A 405 -9.15 -18.62 -18.85
C ASN A 405 -10.53 -18.21 -18.33
N LEU A 406 -10.64 -17.35 -17.30
CA LEU A 406 -11.93 -16.81 -16.85
C LEU A 406 -12.62 -15.99 -17.94
N GLY A 407 -11.85 -15.32 -18.80
CA GLY A 407 -12.38 -14.54 -19.92
C GLY A 407 -12.67 -15.35 -21.19
N ALA A 408 -12.40 -16.66 -21.20
CA ALA A 408 -12.50 -17.49 -22.41
C ALA A 408 -13.92 -17.51 -22.98
N ALA A 409 -14.94 -17.66 -22.13
CA ALA A 409 -16.34 -17.65 -22.55
C ALA A 409 -16.77 -16.30 -23.15
N ALA A 410 -16.31 -15.18 -22.58
CA ALA A 410 -16.58 -13.85 -23.11
C ALA A 410 -15.97 -13.63 -24.50
N LEU A 411 -14.76 -14.14 -24.75
CA LEU A 411 -14.13 -14.11 -26.07
C LEU A 411 -14.80 -15.06 -27.07
N ALA A 412 -15.16 -16.28 -26.65
CA ALA A 412 -15.85 -17.26 -27.50
C ALA A 412 -17.21 -16.74 -27.97
N ARG A 413 -17.95 -16.04 -27.10
CA ARG A 413 -19.21 -15.38 -27.48
C ARG A 413 -19.01 -14.06 -28.23
N GLY A 414 -17.78 -13.55 -28.30
CA GLY A 414 -17.42 -12.33 -29.04
C GLY A 414 -17.83 -11.01 -28.36
N CYS A 415 -17.79 -10.98 -27.03
CA CYS A 415 -18.31 -9.88 -26.21
C CYS A 415 -17.22 -8.97 -25.60
N ALA A 416 -15.93 -9.32 -25.78
CA ALA A 416 -14.79 -8.51 -25.32
C ALA A 416 -13.72 -8.35 -26.42
N ASP A 417 -12.97 -7.24 -26.39
CA ASP A 417 -11.86 -6.96 -27.32
C ASP A 417 -10.53 -7.61 -26.87
N LEU A 418 -10.22 -7.58 -25.57
CA LEU A 418 -9.01 -8.15 -24.98
C LEU A 418 -9.32 -8.77 -23.61
N VAL A 419 -8.75 -9.94 -23.33
CA VAL A 419 -8.65 -10.54 -21.99
C VAL A 419 -7.18 -10.53 -21.60
N VAL A 420 -6.86 -10.01 -20.42
CA VAL A 420 -5.52 -10.03 -19.84
C VAL A 420 -5.53 -10.84 -18.54
N GLY A 421 -4.43 -11.57 -18.29
CA GLY A 421 -4.18 -12.21 -17.01
C GLY A 421 -2.70 -12.52 -16.71
N GLY A 422 -2.48 -13.22 -15.61
CA GLY A 422 -1.21 -13.73 -15.11
C GLY A 422 -1.32 -15.23 -14.79
N HIS A 423 -1.12 -15.60 -13.52
CA HIS A 423 -1.30 -16.93 -12.93
C HIS A 423 -0.29 -18.01 -13.35
N THR A 424 0.02 -18.09 -14.64
CA THR A 424 0.90 -19.16 -15.17
C THR A 424 2.38 -18.88 -14.98
N HIS A 425 2.73 -17.65 -14.56
CA HIS A 425 4.08 -17.11 -14.46
C HIS A 425 4.86 -17.16 -15.78
N VAL A 426 4.18 -17.38 -16.91
CA VAL A 426 4.76 -17.48 -18.24
C VAL A 426 4.01 -16.55 -19.17
N GLN A 427 4.74 -15.69 -19.86
CA GLN A 427 4.14 -14.81 -20.86
C GLN A 427 3.55 -15.65 -22.00
N ALA A 428 2.31 -15.36 -22.40
CA ALA A 428 1.65 -16.06 -23.49
C ALA A 428 0.74 -15.12 -24.31
N GLY A 429 0.69 -15.37 -25.62
CA GLY A 429 -0.08 -14.55 -26.56
C GLY A 429 0.63 -13.24 -26.97
N PRO A 430 -0.11 -12.27 -27.56
CA PRO A 430 -1.56 -12.28 -27.74
C PRO A 430 -2.07 -13.38 -28.67
N THR A 431 -3.13 -14.08 -28.26
CA THR A 431 -3.80 -15.12 -29.06
C THR A 431 -5.11 -14.59 -29.60
N ARG A 432 -5.26 -14.55 -30.93
CA ARG A 432 -6.50 -14.10 -31.59
C ARG A 432 -7.60 -15.15 -31.45
N VAL A 433 -8.79 -14.70 -31.05
CA VAL A 433 -10.02 -15.51 -30.94
C VAL A 433 -11.10 -14.91 -31.83
N VAL A 434 -11.75 -15.74 -32.64
CA VAL A 434 -12.96 -15.37 -33.39
C VAL A 434 -14.16 -15.89 -32.63
N GLY A 435 -15.02 -14.97 -32.18
CA GLY A 435 -16.24 -15.31 -31.47
C GLY A 435 -17.31 -15.86 -32.40
N GLU A 436 -18.30 -16.53 -31.81
CA GLU A 436 -19.46 -17.12 -32.48
C GLU A 436 -20.27 -16.09 -33.29
N ASN A 437 -20.27 -14.82 -32.86
CA ASN A 437 -20.91 -13.69 -33.53
C ASN A 437 -20.02 -13.02 -34.61
N GLY A 438 -18.89 -13.63 -34.95
CA GLY A 438 -17.92 -13.11 -35.93
C GLY A 438 -17.03 -11.97 -35.42
N ALA A 439 -17.21 -11.50 -34.19
CA ALA A 439 -16.32 -10.52 -33.58
C ALA A 439 -14.93 -11.13 -33.34
N THR A 440 -13.89 -10.29 -33.41
CA THR A 440 -12.53 -10.69 -33.04
C THR A 440 -12.18 -10.11 -31.67
N GLY A 441 -11.54 -10.91 -30.82
CA GLY A 441 -10.89 -10.47 -29.60
C GLY A 441 -9.55 -11.20 -29.41
N TYR A 442 -8.85 -10.88 -28.32
CA TYR A 442 -7.54 -11.45 -28.01
C TYR A 442 -7.43 -11.88 -26.55
N SER A 443 -6.63 -12.89 -26.26
CA SER A 443 -6.22 -13.27 -24.90
C SER A 443 -4.71 -13.09 -24.74
N TYR A 444 -4.28 -12.54 -23.62
CA TYR A 444 -2.87 -12.28 -23.32
C TYR A 444 -2.55 -12.58 -21.85
N THR A 445 -1.38 -13.16 -21.58
CA THR A 445 -0.87 -13.42 -20.24
C THR A 445 0.48 -12.73 -20.06
N THR A 446 0.62 -11.85 -19.05
CA THR A 446 1.80 -10.98 -18.86
C THR A 446 3.02 -11.67 -18.23
N GLY A 447 2.87 -12.90 -17.72
CA GLY A 447 3.92 -13.59 -16.97
C GLY A 447 3.92 -13.21 -15.49
N THR A 448 5.09 -13.25 -14.82
CA THR A 448 5.23 -12.88 -13.39
C THR A 448 6.06 -11.62 -13.22
N THR A 449 5.50 -10.58 -12.61
CA THR A 449 6.22 -9.35 -12.27
C THR A 449 7.24 -9.59 -11.18
N GLY A 450 7.00 -10.49 -10.23
CA GLY A 450 7.95 -10.80 -9.16
C GLY A 450 9.08 -11.76 -9.56
N GLY A 451 9.03 -12.38 -10.74
CA GLY A 451 9.97 -13.45 -11.11
C GLY A 451 9.86 -14.66 -10.17
N ALA A 452 8.64 -14.95 -9.72
CA ALA A 452 8.34 -15.92 -8.68
C ALA A 452 8.51 -17.37 -9.17
N ALA A 453 9.32 -18.15 -8.43
CA ALA A 453 9.43 -19.60 -8.63
C ALA A 453 8.54 -20.41 -7.66
N TYR A 454 8.11 -19.77 -6.57
CA TYR A 454 7.27 -20.27 -5.48
C TYR A 454 6.33 -19.15 -5.05
N ALA A 455 5.38 -19.44 -4.16
CA ALA A 455 4.41 -18.47 -3.65
C ALA A 455 5.04 -17.23 -3.00
N PHE A 456 6.30 -17.28 -2.54
CA PHE A 456 7.00 -16.13 -1.94
C PHE A 456 8.26 -15.80 -2.74
N ALA A 457 8.36 -14.56 -3.24
CA ALA A 457 9.36 -14.11 -4.21
C ALA A 457 10.26 -12.96 -3.71
N LEU A 458 10.35 -12.78 -2.39
CA LEU A 458 11.26 -11.81 -1.79
C LEU A 458 12.74 -12.30 -1.85
N GLY A 459 13.66 -11.39 -2.18
CA GLY A 459 15.09 -11.70 -2.26
C GLY A 459 15.92 -10.57 -2.89
N SER A 460 17.24 -10.79 -3.02
CA SER A 460 18.15 -9.78 -3.59
C SER A 460 18.06 -9.59 -5.11
N LYS A 461 17.37 -10.50 -5.82
CA LYS A 461 17.07 -10.42 -7.25
C LYS A 461 16.00 -11.43 -7.64
N PRO A 462 15.39 -11.33 -8.85
CA PRO A 462 14.43 -12.31 -9.33
C PRO A 462 15.03 -13.71 -9.43
N ARG A 463 14.24 -14.74 -9.05
CA ARG A 463 14.66 -16.16 -9.15
C ARG A 463 14.36 -16.76 -10.51
N ARG A 464 13.44 -16.15 -11.26
CA ARG A 464 13.09 -16.41 -12.66
C ARG A 464 12.98 -15.08 -13.42
N PRO A 465 12.94 -15.11 -14.76
CA PRO A 465 12.68 -13.90 -15.53
C PRO A 465 11.39 -13.24 -15.03
N ALA A 466 11.48 -11.93 -14.75
CA ALA A 466 10.39 -11.12 -14.23
C ALA A 466 9.85 -10.24 -15.36
N GLY A 467 8.54 -10.28 -15.61
CA GLY A 467 7.91 -9.64 -16.76
C GLY A 467 6.83 -8.64 -16.38
N VAL A 468 6.78 -7.54 -17.12
CA VAL A 468 5.64 -6.62 -17.20
C VAL A 468 5.25 -6.44 -18.65
N SER A 469 4.03 -5.98 -18.91
CA SER A 469 3.60 -5.67 -20.27
C SER A 469 2.92 -4.32 -20.35
N LEU A 470 3.01 -3.68 -21.50
CA LEU A 470 2.32 -2.44 -21.83
C LEU A 470 1.18 -2.77 -22.79
N VAL A 471 -0.02 -2.28 -22.51
CA VAL A 471 -1.16 -2.32 -23.44
C VAL A 471 -1.44 -0.90 -23.91
N THR A 472 -1.37 -0.69 -25.22
CA THR A 472 -1.72 0.60 -25.83
C THR A 472 -3.18 0.59 -26.26
N TYR A 473 -3.88 1.68 -25.99
CA TYR A 473 -5.27 1.91 -26.35
C TYR A 473 -5.39 3.14 -27.26
N ARG A 474 -6.34 3.10 -28.19
CA ARG A 474 -6.81 4.24 -28.99
C ARG A 474 -8.33 4.23 -28.98
N ASP A 475 -8.96 5.38 -28.77
CA ASP A 475 -10.42 5.52 -28.72
C ASP A 475 -11.08 4.52 -27.74
N GLY A 476 -10.45 4.29 -26.60
CA GLY A 476 -10.92 3.35 -25.57
C GLY A 476 -10.78 1.86 -25.93
N ARG A 477 -10.12 1.50 -27.03
CA ARG A 477 -9.95 0.10 -27.49
C ARG A 477 -8.47 -0.30 -27.59
N PRO A 478 -8.11 -1.56 -27.29
CA PRO A 478 -6.72 -2.00 -27.33
C PRO A 478 -6.20 -2.11 -28.77
N VAL A 479 -5.02 -1.54 -29.03
CA VAL A 479 -4.37 -1.52 -30.36
C VAL A 479 -3.05 -2.27 -30.39
N GLY A 480 -2.50 -2.65 -29.24
CA GLY A 480 -1.29 -3.47 -29.20
C GLY A 480 -0.82 -3.77 -27.80
N VAL A 481 0.08 -4.75 -27.70
CA VAL A 481 0.81 -5.04 -26.47
C VAL A 481 2.32 -5.08 -26.73
N GLN A 482 3.10 -4.76 -25.72
CA GLN A 482 4.55 -4.90 -25.72
C GLN A 482 5.01 -5.47 -24.39
N ALA A 483 5.74 -6.59 -24.41
CA ALA A 483 6.27 -7.22 -23.22
C ALA A 483 7.68 -6.71 -22.91
N VAL A 484 8.02 -6.63 -21.63
CA VAL A 484 9.36 -6.32 -21.15
C VAL A 484 9.71 -7.31 -20.05
N THR A 485 10.81 -8.04 -20.24
CA THR A 485 11.27 -9.05 -19.28
C THR A 485 12.65 -8.67 -18.73
N LEU A 486 12.76 -8.60 -17.41
CA LEU A 486 14.02 -8.53 -16.69
C LEU A 486 14.53 -9.95 -16.42
N GLN A 487 15.66 -10.30 -17.01
CA GLN A 487 16.35 -11.55 -16.74
C GLN A 487 16.99 -11.54 -15.35
N THR A 488 17.23 -12.72 -14.77
CA THR A 488 17.89 -12.86 -13.44
C THR A 488 19.34 -12.36 -13.40
N THR A 489 19.89 -12.02 -14.57
CA THR A 489 21.19 -11.38 -14.78
C THR A 489 21.13 -9.85 -14.73
N GLY A 490 19.93 -9.25 -14.68
CA GLY A 490 19.73 -7.80 -14.76
C GLY A 490 19.60 -7.27 -16.20
N VAL A 491 19.64 -8.13 -17.21
CA VAL A 491 19.48 -7.75 -18.63
C VAL A 491 18.00 -7.70 -19.00
N PHE A 492 17.58 -6.65 -19.71
CA PHE A 492 16.23 -6.55 -20.25
C PHE A 492 16.12 -7.20 -21.63
N GLU A 493 15.01 -7.90 -21.83
CA GLU A 493 14.52 -8.34 -23.12
C GLU A 493 13.22 -7.59 -23.42
N VAL A 494 13.27 -6.73 -24.43
CA VAL A 494 12.11 -5.97 -24.90
C VAL A 494 11.49 -6.73 -26.06
N GLY A 495 10.23 -7.11 -25.92
CA GLY A 495 9.46 -7.75 -26.97
C GLY A 495 9.05 -6.75 -28.06
N ASP A 496 8.78 -7.28 -29.25
CA ASP A 496 8.17 -6.50 -30.33
C ASP A 496 6.79 -5.99 -29.91
N PHE A 497 6.40 -4.83 -30.44
CA PHE A 497 5.02 -4.36 -30.32
C PHE A 497 4.11 -5.20 -31.21
N VAL A 498 3.22 -5.98 -30.60
CA VAL A 498 2.26 -6.83 -31.32
C VAL A 498 0.95 -6.07 -31.46
N SER A 499 0.61 -5.69 -32.71
CA SER A 499 -0.63 -4.96 -32.99
C SER A 499 -1.87 -5.84 -32.79
N LEU A 500 -2.88 -5.27 -32.15
CA LEU A 500 -4.21 -5.86 -31.97
C LEU A 500 -5.21 -5.16 -32.89
N ALA A 501 -6.07 -5.95 -33.54
CA ALA A 501 -7.13 -5.43 -34.41
C ALA A 501 -8.48 -6.08 -34.08
N PRO A 502 -9.02 -5.85 -32.87
CA PRO A 502 -10.30 -6.42 -32.49
C PRO A 502 -11.41 -5.82 -33.36
N THR A 503 -12.29 -6.66 -33.89
CA THR A 503 -13.43 -6.26 -34.72
C THR A 503 -14.73 -6.48 -33.96
N PRO A 504 -15.71 -5.56 -34.04
CA PRO A 504 -17.03 -5.80 -33.49
C PRO A 504 -17.72 -6.98 -34.20
N PRO A 505 -18.87 -7.46 -33.67
CA PRO A 505 -19.67 -8.48 -34.34
C PRO A 505 -20.01 -8.05 -35.76
N LEU A 506 -20.18 -9.02 -36.65
CA LEU A 506 -20.76 -8.74 -37.95
C LEU A 506 -22.21 -8.31 -37.71
N THR A 507 -22.47 -7.00 -37.74
CA THR A 507 -23.84 -6.52 -37.86
C THR A 507 -24.38 -7.12 -39.15
N ASP A 508 -25.55 -7.78 -39.10
CA ASP A 508 -26.27 -8.20 -40.30
C ASP A 508 -26.51 -6.96 -41.16
N ALA A 509 -25.59 -6.72 -42.10
CA ALA A 509 -25.77 -5.72 -43.12
C ALA A 509 -26.91 -6.24 -43.99
N THR A 510 -28.06 -5.57 -43.90
CA THR A 510 -29.20 -5.67 -44.80
C THR A 510 -29.99 -6.99 -44.79
N ALA A 511 -30.93 -7.10 -43.84
CA ALA A 511 -32.25 -7.56 -44.29
C ALA A 511 -32.78 -6.46 -45.24
N PRO A 512 -33.02 -6.75 -46.53
CA PRO A 512 -33.57 -5.74 -47.42
C PRO A 512 -34.94 -5.34 -46.87
N GLU A 513 -35.12 -4.03 -46.71
CA GLU A 513 -36.41 -3.42 -46.43
C GLU A 513 -37.40 -3.98 -47.48
N GLN A 514 -38.31 -4.84 -47.05
CA GLN A 514 -39.31 -5.39 -47.96
C GLN A 514 -40.11 -4.19 -48.51
N PRO A 515 -40.22 -4.03 -49.84
CA PRO A 515 -41.04 -2.98 -50.39
C PRO A 515 -42.46 -3.19 -49.88
N LEU A 516 -43.03 -2.18 -49.23
CA LEU A 516 -44.45 -2.11 -48.95
C LEU A 516 -45.19 -2.40 -50.26
N THR A 517 -45.79 -3.58 -50.35
CA THR A 517 -46.65 -3.94 -51.45
C THR A 517 -47.85 -3.02 -51.40
N SER A 518 -47.86 -2.04 -52.30
CA SER A 518 -49.07 -1.31 -52.65
C SER A 518 -50.09 -2.32 -53.14
N THR A 519 -51.15 -2.52 -52.36
CA THR A 519 -52.37 -3.21 -52.76
C THR A 519 -52.94 -2.59 -54.04
N PRO A 520 -53.37 -3.38 -55.03
CA PRO A 520 -54.20 -2.88 -56.10
C PRO A 520 -55.69 -2.96 -55.71
N SER A 521 -56.39 -1.85 -55.96
CA SER A 521 -57.81 -1.69 -56.33
C SER A 521 -58.92 -2.20 -55.41
N GLY A 522 -59.71 -1.24 -54.93
CA GLY A 522 -61.10 -1.35 -54.47
C GLY A 522 -61.71 0.04 -54.38
#